data_AF-A0A803KZ80-F1
#
_entry.id   AF-A0A803KZ80-F1
#
_cell.length_a   1.000
_cell.length_b   1.000
_cell.length_c   1.000
_cell.angle_alpha   90.00
_cell.angle_beta   90.00
_cell.angle_gamma   90.00
#
_symmetry.space_group_name_H-M   'P 1'
#
loop_
_entity.id
_entity.type
_entity.pdbx_description
1 polymer ?
#
loop_
_entity_poly.entity_id
_entity_poly.type
_entity_poly.pdbx_seq_one_letter_code
_entity_poly.pdbx_strand_id
1 'polypeptide(L)'
;MKNLVTGTPSSYYYTFIIVLLTISTKFLHTTHAQACNPGQPLIGTGGGQCDPNEADCCKAGQSYTTYDCSPPVTAQTQAVLTLNSFAEGGDGGGPSECDGSYHPDNTRVVALSTGWYNGGSHCLQEIIISGNGQTTRAKVVDECDSRNGCDEEHGYQVPCKNNVVDASKAVWSALGVPEDSDQYGQMQITWSLSD
;
A
#
# COMPACT_ATOMS: atom_id res chain seq x y z
N MET A 1 44.80 53.05 10.39
CA MET A 1 43.71 52.97 9.39
C MET A 1 44.07 51.85 8.43
N LYS A 2 43.35 50.72 8.48
CA LYS A 2 43.58 49.58 7.58
C LYS A 2 42.76 49.84 6.31
N ASN A 3 43.44 50.04 5.18
CA ASN A 3 42.78 50.22 3.89
C ASN A 3 42.09 48.90 3.51
N LEU A 4 40.75 48.91 3.42
CA LEU A 4 40.02 47.85 2.75
C LEU A 4 40.34 47.94 1.27
N VAL A 5 41.06 46.94 0.76
CA VAL A 5 41.24 46.75 -0.69
C VAL A 5 39.92 46.19 -1.22
N THR A 6 39.08 47.06 -1.77
CA THR A 6 37.90 46.67 -2.55
C THR A 6 38.34 46.32 -3.96
N GLY A 7 38.85 45.10 -4.14
CA GLY A 7 39.13 44.55 -5.46
C GLY A 7 37.81 44.21 -6.17
N THR A 8 37.64 44.68 -7.40
CA THR A 8 36.54 44.24 -8.27
C THR A 8 36.74 42.75 -8.59
N PRO A 9 35.73 41.88 -8.37
CA PRO A 9 35.90 40.45 -8.65
C PRO A 9 36.22 40.21 -10.13
N SER A 10 37.14 39.30 -10.39
CA SER A 10 37.55 38.92 -11.75
C SER A 10 36.37 38.37 -12.55
N SER A 11 36.33 38.61 -13.87
CA SER A 11 35.30 38.06 -14.79
C SER A 11 35.14 36.54 -14.65
N TYR A 12 36.23 35.84 -14.33
CA TYR A 12 36.25 34.40 -14.07
C TYR A 12 35.43 33.98 -12.83
N TYR A 13 35.33 34.86 -11.82
CA TYR A 13 34.54 34.62 -10.61
C TYR A 13 33.03 34.65 -10.90
N TYR A 14 32.59 35.60 -11.73
CA TYR A 14 31.19 35.70 -12.15
C TYR A 14 30.78 34.53 -13.05
N THR A 15 31.66 34.12 -13.97
CA THR A 15 31.39 32.93 -14.80
C THR A 15 31.32 31.66 -13.96
N PHE A 16 32.18 31.50 -12.95
CA PHE A 16 32.13 30.34 -12.05
C PHE A 16 30.84 30.27 -11.22
N ILE A 17 30.36 31.42 -10.70
CA ILE A 17 29.08 31.48 -9.98
C ILE A 17 27.90 31.16 -10.91
N ILE A 18 27.89 31.67 -12.14
CA ILE A 18 26.82 31.37 -13.12
C ILE A 18 26.82 29.87 -13.47
N VAL A 19 27.99 29.25 -13.65
CA VAL A 19 28.10 27.81 -13.88
C VAL A 19 27.59 27.01 -12.68
N LEU A 20 27.95 27.37 -11.44
CA LEU A 20 27.42 26.70 -10.25
C LEU A 20 25.91 26.84 -10.11
N LEU A 21 25.35 28.04 -10.33
CA LEU A 21 23.91 28.30 -10.29
C LEU A 21 23.16 27.47 -11.33
N THR A 22 23.69 27.36 -12.55
CA THR A 22 23.10 26.54 -13.62
C THR A 22 23.20 25.03 -13.36
N ILE A 23 24.24 24.56 -12.67
CA ILE A 23 24.32 23.16 -12.23
C ILE A 23 23.27 22.88 -11.14
N SER A 24 23.11 23.77 -10.16
CA SER A 24 22.11 23.58 -9.09
C SER A 24 20.65 23.63 -9.59
N THR A 25 20.33 24.39 -10.64
CA THR A 25 18.98 24.38 -11.24
C THR A 25 18.72 23.14 -12.10
N LYS A 26 19.76 22.47 -12.60
CA LYS A 26 19.65 21.18 -13.30
C LYS A 26 19.47 20.00 -12.34
N PHE A 27 19.86 20.13 -11.07
CA PHE A 27 19.67 19.12 -10.02
C PHE A 27 18.30 19.18 -9.34
N LEU A 28 17.52 20.25 -9.57
CA LEU A 28 16.08 20.28 -9.28
C LEU A 28 15.31 19.59 -10.41
N HIS A 29 15.65 18.33 -10.69
CA HIS A 29 14.66 17.46 -11.29
C HIS A 29 13.64 17.17 -10.20
N THR A 30 12.52 17.89 -10.24
CA THR A 30 11.26 17.41 -9.68
C THR A 30 11.08 16.00 -10.24
N THR A 31 11.38 14.98 -9.44
CA THR A 31 10.83 13.65 -9.69
C THR A 31 9.33 13.86 -9.58
N HIS A 32 8.66 14.02 -10.72
CA HIS A 32 7.24 13.77 -10.77
C HIS A 32 7.11 12.29 -10.40
N ALA A 33 6.90 12.01 -9.12
CA ALA A 33 6.33 10.75 -8.70
C ALA A 33 5.06 10.63 -9.54
N GLN A 34 5.08 9.73 -10.52
CA GLN A 34 3.97 9.53 -11.43
C GLN A 34 2.75 9.26 -10.54
N ALA A 35 1.73 10.12 -10.61
CA ALA A 35 0.53 9.92 -9.82
C ALA A 35 -0.05 8.54 -10.16
N CYS A 36 -0.40 7.75 -9.14
CA CYS A 36 -1.00 6.44 -9.36
C CYS A 36 -2.39 6.64 -9.98
N ASN A 37 -2.56 6.16 -11.21
CA ASN A 37 -3.81 6.27 -11.95
C ASN A 37 -4.49 4.90 -12.04
N PRO A 38 -5.83 4.87 -12.10
CA PRO A 38 -6.57 3.64 -12.38
C PRO A 38 -6.14 2.96 -13.68
N GLY A 39 -6.19 1.63 -13.67
CA GLY A 39 -6.04 0.78 -14.86
C GLY A 39 -7.31 0.69 -15.69
N GLN A 40 -7.37 -0.32 -16.55
CA GLN A 40 -8.60 -0.62 -17.30
C GLN A 40 -9.65 -1.21 -16.36
N PRO A 41 -10.89 -0.68 -16.37
CA PRO A 41 -11.91 -1.17 -15.47
C PRO A 41 -12.25 -2.63 -15.77
N LEU A 42 -12.46 -3.40 -14.72
CA LEU A 42 -12.91 -4.77 -14.78
C LEU A 42 -14.44 -4.79 -14.82
N ILE A 43 -15.01 -5.50 -15.79
CA ILE A 43 -16.47 -5.65 -15.91
C ILE A 43 -16.87 -6.96 -15.25
N GLY A 44 -17.69 -6.87 -14.20
CA GLY A 44 -18.22 -8.04 -13.52
C GLY A 44 -19.04 -8.88 -14.49
N THR A 45 -18.70 -10.17 -14.60
CA THR A 45 -19.43 -11.13 -15.44
C THR A 45 -20.73 -11.58 -14.77
N GLY A 46 -20.76 -11.59 -13.43
CA GLY A 46 -21.82 -12.19 -12.61
C GLY A 46 -21.92 -13.71 -12.78
N GLY A 47 -22.55 -14.39 -11.83
CA GLY A 47 -22.80 -15.84 -11.92
C GLY A 47 -21.84 -16.74 -11.14
N GLY A 48 -21.27 -16.25 -10.04
CA GLY A 48 -20.38 -17.00 -9.15
C GLY A 48 -20.97 -17.39 -7.80
N GLN A 49 -20.29 -18.27 -7.06
CA GLN A 49 -20.60 -18.68 -5.67
C GLN A 49 -20.08 -17.69 -4.61
N CYS A 50 -20.17 -16.37 -4.87
CA CYS A 50 -19.81 -15.39 -3.84
C CYS A 50 -20.97 -15.25 -2.84
N ASP A 51 -20.69 -15.43 -1.54
CA ASP A 51 -21.67 -15.17 -0.48
C ASP A 51 -21.64 -13.67 -0.11
N PRO A 52 -22.71 -12.91 -0.40
CA PRO A 52 -22.75 -11.49 -0.10
C PRO A 52 -22.82 -11.18 1.40
N ASN A 53 -23.00 -12.18 2.26
CA ASN A 53 -22.93 -12.02 3.72
C ASN A 53 -21.48 -12.08 4.23
N GLU A 54 -20.56 -12.64 3.46
CA GLU A 54 -19.16 -12.85 3.84
C GLU A 54 -18.20 -11.95 3.07
N ALA A 55 -18.56 -11.51 1.84
CA ALA A 55 -17.69 -10.70 0.99
C ALA A 55 -18.44 -9.69 0.09
N ASP A 56 -17.68 -8.73 -0.44
CA ASP A 56 -18.16 -7.81 -1.48
C ASP A 56 -18.17 -8.48 -2.86
N CYS A 57 -19.35 -8.95 -3.27
CA CYS A 57 -19.51 -9.70 -4.52
C CYS A 57 -19.65 -8.83 -5.77
N CYS A 58 -19.05 -9.30 -6.87
CA CYS A 58 -19.21 -8.69 -8.18
C CYS A 58 -20.62 -8.84 -8.75
N LYS A 59 -21.10 -7.78 -9.41
CA LYS A 59 -22.41 -7.73 -10.07
C LYS A 59 -22.24 -7.72 -11.58
N ALA A 60 -23.10 -8.48 -12.27
CA ALA A 60 -23.09 -8.57 -13.73
C ALA A 60 -23.21 -7.18 -14.38
N GLY A 61 -22.31 -6.87 -15.30
CA GLY A 61 -22.27 -5.61 -16.04
C GLY A 61 -21.80 -4.38 -15.24
N GLN A 62 -21.50 -4.53 -13.94
CA GLN A 62 -20.94 -3.45 -13.14
C GLN A 62 -19.44 -3.28 -13.44
N SER A 63 -19.01 -2.02 -13.53
CA SER A 63 -17.61 -1.65 -13.73
C SER A 63 -16.91 -1.45 -12.38
N TYR A 64 -15.76 -2.08 -12.21
CA TYR A 64 -14.91 -1.99 -11.03
C TYR A 64 -13.55 -1.40 -11.41
N THR A 65 -13.07 -0.49 -10.57
CA THR A 65 -11.77 0.17 -10.79
C THR A 65 -10.64 -0.78 -10.41
N THR A 66 -9.64 -0.87 -11.27
CA THR A 66 -8.42 -1.67 -11.04
C THR A 66 -7.21 -0.76 -10.93
N TYR A 67 -6.12 -1.27 -10.37
CA TYR A 67 -4.87 -0.56 -10.19
C TYR A 67 -3.67 -1.50 -10.29
N ASP A 68 -2.66 -1.06 -11.03
CA ASP A 68 -1.33 -1.67 -11.05
C ASP A 68 -0.37 -1.01 -10.04
N CYS A 69 -0.80 0.08 -9.41
CA CYS A 69 0.01 0.94 -8.56
C CYS A 69 -0.71 1.25 -7.25
N SER A 70 0.04 1.75 -6.28
CA SER A 70 -0.46 2.22 -4.99
C SER A 70 0.11 3.62 -4.70
N PRO A 71 -0.45 4.36 -3.73
CA PRO A 71 0.14 5.63 -3.28
C PRO A 71 1.62 5.46 -2.87
N PRO A 72 2.43 6.54 -2.90
CA PRO A 72 3.85 6.44 -2.53
C PRO A 72 4.06 5.92 -1.11
N VAL A 73 5.00 4.99 -0.94
CA VAL A 73 5.45 4.52 0.38
C VAL A 73 6.30 5.62 1.05
N THR A 74 5.99 5.93 2.30
CA THR A 74 6.67 6.93 3.12
C THR A 74 6.93 6.37 4.53
N ALA A 75 7.53 7.16 5.41
CA ALA A 75 7.66 6.80 6.83
C ALA A 75 6.32 6.71 7.58
N GLN A 76 5.23 7.23 7.01
CA GLN A 76 3.88 7.21 7.57
C GLN A 76 2.85 7.06 6.44
N THR A 77 2.96 5.99 5.66
CA THR A 77 2.09 5.72 4.51
C THR A 77 0.65 5.57 4.96
N GLN A 78 -0.24 6.45 4.50
CA GLN A 78 -1.67 6.37 4.82
C GLN A 78 -2.30 5.19 4.09
N ALA A 79 -3.09 4.41 4.81
CA ALA A 79 -3.77 3.24 4.28
C ALA A 79 -5.11 3.01 4.97
N VAL A 80 -5.93 2.16 4.35
CA VAL A 80 -7.10 1.55 4.97
C VAL A 80 -6.71 0.16 5.43
N LEU A 81 -6.88 -0.12 6.72
CA LEU A 81 -6.79 -1.46 7.27
C LEU A 81 -8.13 -2.17 7.03
N THR A 82 -8.09 -3.36 6.44
CA THR A 82 -9.25 -4.26 6.33
C THR A 82 -9.01 -5.55 7.13
N LEU A 83 -10.08 -6.28 7.40
CA LEU A 83 -10.02 -7.56 8.12
C LEU A 83 -10.06 -8.71 7.12
N ASN A 84 -9.12 -9.64 7.28
CA ASN A 84 -9.07 -10.89 6.53
C ASN A 84 -8.55 -12.03 7.41
N SER A 85 -9.01 -13.24 7.15
CA SER A 85 -8.54 -14.51 7.68
C SER A 85 -7.70 -15.24 6.62
N PHE A 86 -6.40 -15.33 6.89
CA PHE A 86 -5.42 -16.07 6.09
C PHE A 86 -5.39 -17.57 6.42
N ALA A 87 -6.30 -18.05 7.27
CA ALA A 87 -6.38 -19.45 7.65
C ALA A 87 -7.00 -20.31 6.54
N GLU A 88 -6.72 -21.62 6.56
CA GLU A 88 -7.37 -22.57 5.66
C GLU A 88 -8.89 -22.54 5.87
N GLY A 89 -9.64 -22.32 4.78
CA GLY A 89 -11.10 -22.16 4.83
C GLY A 89 -11.57 -20.80 5.35
N GLY A 90 -10.67 -19.82 5.47
CA GLY A 90 -11.01 -18.41 5.68
C GLY A 90 -11.49 -17.70 4.41
N ASP A 91 -11.82 -16.43 4.56
CA ASP A 91 -12.18 -15.49 3.49
C ASP A 91 -11.02 -15.14 2.54
N GLY A 92 -9.77 -15.32 2.98
CA GLY A 92 -8.56 -15.11 2.14
C GLY A 92 -8.41 -16.10 0.99
N GLY A 93 -9.26 -17.14 0.90
CA GLY A 93 -9.28 -18.08 -0.21
C GLY A 93 -8.08 -19.04 -0.24
N GLY A 94 -7.13 -18.78 -1.14
CA GLY A 94 -5.95 -19.61 -1.37
C GLY A 94 -4.85 -19.45 -0.31
N PRO A 95 -3.78 -20.28 -0.37
CA PRO A 95 -2.56 -20.03 0.40
C PRO A 95 -1.89 -18.73 -0.04
N SER A 96 -1.20 -18.04 0.87
CA SER A 96 -0.66 -16.70 0.60
C SER A 96 0.53 -16.69 -0.37
N GLU A 97 0.60 -15.68 -1.23
CA GLU A 97 1.54 -15.58 -2.36
C GLU A 97 3.04 -15.63 -1.97
N CYS A 98 3.42 -15.11 -0.80
CA CYS A 98 4.84 -15.04 -0.44
C CYS A 98 5.46 -16.39 -0.07
N ASP A 99 4.68 -17.32 0.49
CA ASP A 99 5.18 -18.59 1.03
C ASP A 99 4.32 -19.82 0.74
N GLY A 100 3.23 -19.66 -0.03
CA GLY A 100 2.31 -20.73 -0.41
C GLY A 100 1.66 -21.40 0.80
N SER A 101 1.49 -20.68 1.91
CA SER A 101 1.01 -21.21 3.18
C SER A 101 -0.22 -20.47 3.70
N TYR A 102 -1.06 -21.19 4.43
CA TYR A 102 -2.10 -20.59 5.27
C TYR A 102 -1.50 -20.12 6.60
N HIS A 103 -2.04 -19.03 7.14
CA HIS A 103 -1.59 -18.41 8.40
C HIS A 103 -2.77 -18.34 9.39
N PRO A 104 -2.66 -18.94 10.60
CA PRO A 104 -3.75 -18.89 11.57
C PRO A 104 -4.10 -17.45 11.98
N ASP A 105 -5.38 -17.19 12.26
CA ASP A 105 -5.91 -15.87 12.66
C ASP A 105 -5.21 -15.19 13.85
N ASN A 106 -4.55 -15.98 14.70
CA ASN A 106 -3.77 -15.49 15.84
C ASN A 106 -2.33 -15.08 15.49
N THR A 107 -1.95 -15.17 14.21
CA THR A 107 -0.64 -14.76 13.68
C THR A 107 -0.77 -13.37 13.07
N ARG A 108 0.16 -12.46 13.38
CA ARG A 108 0.14 -11.09 12.84
C ARG A 108 0.70 -11.05 11.42
N VAL A 109 -0.18 -11.30 10.46
CA VAL A 109 0.13 -11.25 9.03
C VAL A 109 -0.79 -10.26 8.30
N VAL A 110 -0.32 -9.80 7.14
CA VAL A 110 -1.04 -8.89 6.25
C VAL A 110 -0.81 -9.22 4.77
N ALA A 111 -1.77 -8.83 3.94
CA ALA A 111 -1.61 -8.60 2.52
C ALA A 111 -1.44 -7.11 2.24
N LEU A 112 -0.71 -6.77 1.18
CA LEU A 112 -0.59 -5.39 0.71
C LEU A 112 -1.25 -5.24 -0.65
N SER A 113 -1.93 -4.11 -0.89
CA SER A 113 -2.38 -3.76 -2.25
C SER A 113 -1.25 -3.95 -3.25
N THR A 114 -1.57 -4.52 -4.40
CA THR A 114 -0.68 -4.75 -5.54
C THR A 114 0.53 -3.83 -5.70
N GLY A 115 0.33 -2.50 -5.70
CA GLY A 115 1.41 -1.56 -5.93
C GLY A 115 2.39 -1.47 -4.75
N TRP A 116 1.91 -1.68 -3.53
CA TRP A 116 2.73 -1.83 -2.32
C TRP A 116 3.31 -3.23 -2.17
N TYR A 117 2.62 -4.27 -2.63
CA TYR A 117 3.18 -5.62 -2.70
C TYR A 117 4.40 -5.68 -3.63
N ASN A 118 4.36 -4.92 -4.74
CA ASN A 118 5.47 -4.68 -5.66
C ASN A 118 6.14 -5.98 -6.13
N GLY A 119 5.32 -6.94 -6.57
CA GLY A 119 5.78 -8.25 -7.07
C GLY A 119 6.52 -9.07 -6.00
N GLY A 120 6.13 -8.92 -4.74
CA GLY A 120 6.70 -9.65 -3.61
C GLY A 120 8.00 -9.06 -3.06
N SER A 121 8.39 -7.83 -3.44
CA SER A 121 9.64 -7.24 -2.93
C SER A 121 9.65 -7.05 -1.40
N HIS A 122 8.47 -7.07 -0.79
CA HIS A 122 8.26 -6.97 0.66
C HIS A 122 7.88 -8.30 1.31
N CYS A 123 7.88 -9.41 0.56
CA CYS A 123 7.50 -10.70 1.10
C CYS A 123 8.32 -11.08 2.34
N LEU A 124 7.61 -11.55 3.35
CA LEU A 124 8.12 -12.01 4.64
C LEU A 124 8.85 -10.93 5.46
N GLN A 125 8.84 -9.67 5.01
CA GLN A 125 9.30 -8.53 5.78
C GLN A 125 8.22 -8.09 6.76
N GLU A 126 8.65 -7.48 7.87
CA GLU A 126 7.73 -6.84 8.80
C GLU A 126 7.46 -5.39 8.38
N ILE A 127 6.20 -4.99 8.50
CA ILE A 127 5.79 -3.60 8.50
C ILE A 127 5.35 -3.18 9.90
N ILE A 128 5.46 -1.89 10.17
CA ILE A 128 4.96 -1.26 11.38
C ILE A 128 3.64 -0.60 11.02
N ILE A 129 2.56 -0.97 11.72
CA ILE A 129 1.20 -0.46 11.51
C ILE A 129 0.81 0.35 12.74
N SER A 130 0.33 1.57 12.53
CA SER A 130 -0.19 2.44 13.59
C SER A 130 -1.64 2.82 13.33
N GLY A 131 -2.48 2.62 14.34
CA GLY A 131 -3.93 2.83 14.28
C GLY A 131 -4.55 2.75 15.68
N ASN A 132 -5.68 3.41 15.91
CA ASN A 132 -6.36 3.41 17.21
C ASN A 132 -5.45 3.80 18.41
N GLY A 133 -4.48 4.69 18.17
CA GLY A 133 -3.51 5.11 19.19
C GLY A 133 -2.47 4.06 19.58
N GLN A 134 -2.45 2.91 18.91
CA GLN A 134 -1.53 1.81 19.13
C GLN A 134 -0.66 1.55 17.90
N THR A 135 0.42 0.78 18.10
CA THR A 135 1.32 0.35 17.04
C THR A 135 1.59 -1.15 17.17
N THR A 136 1.59 -1.86 16.05
CA THR A 136 1.95 -3.28 15.99
C THR A 136 2.86 -3.57 14.79
N ARG A 137 3.57 -4.70 14.87
CA ARG A 137 4.29 -5.28 13.73
C ARG A 137 3.45 -6.40 13.12
N ALA A 138 3.53 -6.52 11.81
CA ALA A 138 2.91 -7.62 11.07
C ALA A 138 3.79 -8.00 9.87
N LYS A 139 3.80 -9.29 9.54
CA LYS A 139 4.54 -9.81 8.40
C LYS A 139 3.70 -9.73 7.14
N VAL A 140 4.29 -9.22 6.05
CA VAL A 140 3.67 -9.28 4.72
C VAL A 140 3.78 -10.71 4.21
N VAL A 141 2.63 -11.34 3.98
CA VAL A 141 2.57 -12.72 3.47
C VAL A 141 1.86 -12.81 2.12
N ASP A 142 1.13 -11.77 1.71
CA ASP A 142 0.24 -11.88 0.55
C ASP A 142 0.10 -10.59 -0.26
N GLU A 143 -0.49 -10.74 -1.45
CA GLU A 143 -0.99 -9.64 -2.28
C GLU A 143 -2.50 -9.46 -2.08
N CYS A 144 -2.94 -8.22 -1.85
CA CYS A 144 -4.34 -7.84 -2.03
C CYS A 144 -4.49 -7.36 -3.47
N ASP A 145 -4.93 -8.26 -4.36
CA ASP A 145 -4.90 -8.03 -5.82
C ASP A 145 -5.88 -6.93 -6.22
N SER A 146 -5.34 -5.78 -6.64
CA SER A 146 -6.13 -4.67 -7.17
C SER A 146 -6.25 -4.64 -8.68
N ARG A 147 -5.68 -5.63 -9.39
CA ARG A 147 -5.77 -5.79 -10.85
C ARG A 147 -6.91 -6.70 -11.25
N ASN A 148 -7.09 -7.79 -10.51
CA ASN A 148 -8.01 -8.87 -10.84
C ASN A 148 -9.12 -9.01 -9.80
N GLY A 149 -10.11 -9.85 -10.12
CA GLY A 149 -11.34 -10.02 -9.37
C GLY A 149 -12.49 -10.44 -10.29
N CYS A 150 -13.67 -10.63 -9.72
CA CYS A 150 -14.89 -11.06 -10.42
C CYS A 150 -14.75 -12.34 -11.27
N ASP A 151 -13.82 -13.21 -10.91
CA ASP A 151 -13.57 -14.50 -11.56
C ASP A 151 -13.54 -15.64 -10.52
N GLU A 152 -13.38 -16.88 -10.99
CA GLU A 152 -13.40 -18.06 -10.13
C GLU A 152 -12.23 -18.10 -9.14
N GLU A 153 -11.04 -17.62 -9.56
CA GLU A 153 -9.84 -17.59 -8.73
C GLU A 153 -10.02 -16.69 -7.50
N HIS A 154 -10.70 -15.56 -7.68
CA HIS A 154 -11.00 -14.59 -6.62
C HIS A 154 -12.36 -14.83 -5.95
N GLY A 155 -12.98 -16.00 -6.14
CA GLY A 155 -14.31 -16.30 -5.56
C GLY A 155 -15.41 -15.33 -6.00
N TYR A 156 -15.23 -14.66 -7.14
CA TYR A 156 -16.09 -13.60 -7.68
C TYR A 156 -16.23 -12.36 -6.78
N GLN A 157 -15.25 -12.12 -5.90
CA GLN A 157 -15.13 -10.90 -5.11
C GLN A 157 -14.64 -9.73 -5.97
N VAL A 158 -14.91 -8.50 -5.53
CA VAL A 158 -14.42 -7.29 -6.20
C VAL A 158 -12.89 -7.14 -6.09
N PRO A 159 -12.23 -6.49 -7.06
CA PRO A 159 -10.81 -6.16 -6.93
C PRO A 159 -10.50 -5.36 -5.67
N CYS A 160 -9.33 -5.62 -5.09
CA CYS A 160 -8.84 -4.84 -3.96
C CYS A 160 -8.66 -3.36 -4.32
N LYS A 161 -8.78 -2.48 -3.33
CA LYS A 161 -8.41 -1.06 -3.51
C LYS A 161 -6.89 -0.94 -3.47
N ASN A 162 -6.36 0.17 -3.99
CA ASN A 162 -4.91 0.35 -4.13
C ASN A 162 -4.19 0.89 -2.90
N ASN A 163 -4.89 1.11 -1.79
CA ASN A 163 -4.37 1.70 -0.58
C ASN A 163 -4.75 0.90 0.68
N VAL A 164 -4.80 -0.43 0.54
CA VAL A 164 -5.24 -1.39 1.56
C VAL A 164 -4.05 -2.12 2.17
N VAL A 165 -4.09 -2.25 3.49
CA VAL A 165 -3.34 -3.25 4.26
C VAL A 165 -4.40 -4.21 4.78
N ASP A 166 -4.44 -5.43 4.23
CA ASP A 166 -5.47 -6.38 4.59
C ASP A 166 -4.97 -7.33 5.66
N ALA A 167 -5.62 -7.37 6.82
CA ALA A 167 -4.96 -7.78 8.05
C ALA A 167 -5.71 -8.84 8.86
N SER A 168 -4.94 -9.79 9.38
CA SER A 168 -5.38 -10.82 10.31
C SER A 168 -6.03 -10.25 11.58
N LYS A 169 -6.93 -11.03 12.19
CA LYS A 169 -7.55 -10.72 13.51
C LYS A 169 -6.52 -10.36 14.58
N ALA A 170 -5.36 -11.01 14.58
CA ALA A 170 -4.27 -10.71 15.51
C ALA A 170 -3.69 -9.29 15.37
N VAL A 171 -3.69 -8.71 14.17
CA VAL A 171 -3.26 -7.31 13.94
C VAL A 171 -4.29 -6.36 14.53
N TRP A 172 -5.57 -6.58 14.25
CA TRP A 172 -6.68 -5.79 14.81
C TRP A 172 -6.68 -5.82 16.34
N SER A 173 -6.53 -7.01 16.93
CA SER A 173 -6.41 -7.19 18.38
C SER A 173 -5.20 -6.45 18.96
N ALA A 174 -4.04 -6.48 18.28
CA ALA A 174 -2.84 -5.78 18.72
C ALA A 174 -2.95 -4.25 18.63
N LEU A 175 -3.76 -3.74 17.71
CA LEU A 175 -4.14 -2.33 17.65
C LEU A 175 -5.23 -1.96 18.69
N GLY A 176 -5.69 -2.92 19.48
CA GLY A 176 -6.67 -2.70 20.54
C GLY A 176 -8.06 -2.30 20.03
N VAL A 177 -8.42 -2.68 18.81
CA VAL A 177 -9.74 -2.40 18.22
C VAL A 177 -10.71 -3.52 18.63
N PRO A 178 -11.79 -3.21 19.39
CA PRO A 178 -12.79 -4.21 19.77
C PRO A 178 -13.60 -4.70 18.57
N GLU A 179 -13.94 -6.00 18.53
CA GLU A 179 -14.71 -6.61 17.43
C GLU A 179 -16.13 -6.02 17.28
N ASP A 180 -16.69 -5.49 18.36
CA ASP A 180 -18.02 -4.86 18.41
C ASP A 180 -18.00 -3.35 18.13
N SER A 181 -16.84 -2.79 17.78
CA SER A 181 -16.70 -1.37 17.48
C SER A 181 -16.98 -1.04 16.01
N ASP A 182 -17.49 0.16 15.75
CA ASP A 182 -17.75 0.67 14.38
C ASP A 182 -16.49 0.79 13.50
N GLN A 183 -15.29 0.68 14.09
CA GLN A 183 -14.01 0.71 13.37
C GLN A 183 -13.55 -0.68 12.94
N TYR A 184 -14.09 -1.74 13.57
CA TYR A 184 -13.69 -3.11 13.26
C TYR A 184 -14.11 -3.48 11.85
N GLY A 185 -13.22 -4.16 11.12
CA GLY A 185 -13.41 -4.51 9.71
C GLY A 185 -12.87 -3.44 8.74
N GLN A 186 -12.93 -2.14 9.09
CA GLN A 186 -12.32 -1.10 8.26
C GLN A 186 -11.91 0.16 9.06
N MET A 187 -10.61 0.48 9.07
CA MET A 187 -10.08 1.65 9.81
C MET A 187 -8.96 2.36 9.05
N GLN A 188 -8.84 3.68 9.20
CA GLN A 188 -7.69 4.42 8.69
C GLN A 188 -6.45 4.19 9.55
N ILE A 189 -5.31 3.92 8.92
CA ILE A 189 -4.03 3.67 9.58
C ILE A 189 -2.90 4.42 8.89
N THR A 190 -1.73 4.39 9.52
CA THR A 190 -0.46 4.58 8.82
C THR A 190 0.40 3.33 8.92
N TRP A 191 1.26 3.11 7.93
CA TRP A 191 2.26 2.05 7.97
C TRP A 191 3.62 2.48 7.41
N SER A 192 4.66 1.76 7.81
CA SER A 192 6.02 1.90 7.27
C SER A 192 6.69 0.53 7.20
N LEU A 193 7.75 0.43 6.40
CA LEU A 193 8.67 -0.71 6.50
C LEU A 193 9.29 -0.73 7.90
N SER A 194 9.53 -1.93 8.44
CA SER A 194 10.44 -2.05 9.57
C SER A 194 11.87 -1.87 9.08
N ASP A 195 12.65 -1.08 9.80
CA ASP A 195 14.12 -1.13 9.74
C ASP A 195 14.65 -2.50 10.18
#